data_AF-A0A7S4R8H5-F1
#
_entry.id   AF-A0A7S4R8H5-F1
#
_cell.length_a   1.000
_cell.length_b   1.000
_cell.length_c   1.000
_cell.angle_alpha   90.00
_cell.angle_beta   90.00
_cell.angle_gamma   90.00
#
_symmetry.space_group_name_H-M   'P 1'
#
loop_
_entity.id
_entity.type
_entity.pdbx_description
1 polymer ?
#
loop_
_entity_poly.entity_id
_entity_poly.type
_entity_poly.pdbx_seq_one_letter_code
_entity_poly.pdbx_strand_id
1 'polypeptide(L)'
;KHSFEKLIAFLVNELTEDDYDVQGPVLKPIQSLFNKMFIRRGQTAVSVIGDMTRATLLVKNEKDLREIMLRIEKLFPRIHREQFQGPNKIGVVKFLEEVAEMDKVPGTEIILYRFKPNSSQKERMGNTKDPLYFNLNFFDGIPEYHRVGTTEMFVAFELQIGLEAEVNGLREDHLAYEEGRILKAQPLLKAFK
;
A
#
# COMPACT_ATOMS: atom_id res chain seq x y z
N LYS A 1 12.10 -0.03 -9.28
CA LYS A 1 12.80 1.25 -8.98
C LYS A 1 12.25 2.37 -9.86
N HIS A 2 12.35 2.24 -11.17
CA HIS A 2 11.85 3.23 -12.13
C HIS A 2 10.38 3.64 -11.95
N SER A 3 9.48 2.70 -11.66
CA SER A 3 8.06 2.99 -11.41
C SER A 3 7.85 3.88 -10.19
N PHE A 4 8.63 3.69 -9.12
CA PHE A 4 8.57 4.56 -7.94
C PHE A 4 9.10 5.96 -8.23
N GLU A 5 10.19 6.09 -8.99
CA GLU A 5 10.74 7.39 -9.38
C GLU A 5 9.73 8.21 -10.18
N LYS A 6 9.07 7.60 -11.16
CA LYS A 6 8.00 8.24 -11.95
C LYS A 6 6.82 8.71 -11.09
N LEU A 7 6.33 7.83 -10.21
CA LEU A 7 5.22 8.16 -9.33
C LEU A 7 5.59 9.27 -8.35
N ILE A 8 6.77 9.18 -7.73
CA ILE A 8 7.24 10.19 -6.77
C ILE A 8 7.42 11.53 -7.48
N ALA A 9 8.08 11.57 -8.64
CA ALA A 9 8.25 12.80 -9.42
C ALA A 9 6.92 13.48 -9.73
N PHE A 10 5.88 12.70 -10.07
CA PHE A 10 4.53 13.22 -10.26
C PHE A 10 3.92 13.80 -8.97
N LEU A 11 4.09 13.12 -7.83
CA LEU A 11 3.53 13.55 -6.55
C LEU A 11 4.23 14.80 -6.01
N VAL A 12 5.55 14.89 -6.14
CA VAL A 12 6.38 15.96 -5.56
C VAL A 12 6.73 17.06 -6.57
N ASN A 13 6.07 17.14 -7.72
CA ASN A 13 6.39 18.09 -8.80
C ASN A 13 6.38 19.59 -8.38
N GLU A 14 5.82 19.93 -7.22
CA GLU A 14 5.80 21.30 -6.68
C GLU A 14 6.67 21.45 -5.42
N LEU A 15 7.38 20.39 -5.02
CA LEU A 15 8.29 20.35 -3.87
C LEU A 15 9.75 20.36 -4.33
N THR A 16 10.62 20.86 -3.47
CA THR A 16 12.07 20.82 -3.65
C THR A 16 12.67 19.56 -3.03
N GLU A 17 13.91 19.21 -3.39
CA GLU A 17 14.61 18.05 -2.80
C GLU A 17 14.81 18.19 -1.28
N ASP A 18 14.78 19.42 -0.75
CA ASP A 18 14.85 19.69 0.68
C ASP A 18 13.52 19.46 1.41
N ASP A 19 12.41 19.22 0.72
CA ASP A 19 11.08 19.07 1.33
C ASP A 19 10.69 17.61 1.60
N TYR A 20 11.43 16.65 1.04
CA TYR A 20 11.12 15.23 1.16
C TYR A 20 12.38 14.33 1.14
N ASP A 21 12.23 13.10 1.62
CA ASP A 21 13.20 12.02 1.48
C ASP A 21 12.51 10.76 0.92
N VAL A 22 13.27 9.89 0.28
CA VAL A 22 12.77 8.65 -0.32
C VAL A 22 13.58 7.46 0.18
N GLN A 23 12.89 6.50 0.77
CA GLN A 23 13.47 5.25 1.24
C GLN A 23 13.03 4.07 0.38
N GLY A 24 13.99 3.20 0.03
CA GLY A 24 13.79 2.05 -0.84
C GLY A 24 13.97 2.37 -2.32
N PRO A 25 13.38 1.60 -3.25
CA PRO A 25 12.46 0.49 -3.00
C PRO A 25 13.14 -0.73 -2.38
N VAL A 26 12.40 -1.45 -1.55
CA VAL A 26 12.81 -2.72 -0.95
C VAL A 26 11.77 -3.80 -1.20
N LEU A 27 12.20 -5.05 -1.36
CA LEU A 27 11.30 -6.18 -1.36
C LEU A 27 10.69 -6.34 0.03
N LYS A 28 9.39 -6.64 0.11
CA LYS A 28 8.75 -6.93 1.39
C LYS A 28 9.37 -8.21 1.96
N PRO A 29 9.63 -8.27 3.29
CA PRO A 29 10.15 -9.48 3.91
C PRO A 29 9.25 -10.67 3.60
N ILE A 30 9.86 -11.82 3.30
CA ILE A 30 9.15 -13.08 2.98
C ILE A 30 8.12 -13.42 4.07
N GLN A 31 8.44 -13.18 5.34
CA GLN A 31 7.52 -13.38 6.45
C GLN A 31 6.23 -12.53 6.32
N SER A 32 6.32 -11.29 5.85
CA SER A 32 5.14 -10.44 5.63
C SER A 32 4.29 -10.97 4.47
N LEU A 33 4.92 -11.51 3.43
CA LEU A 33 4.22 -12.13 2.29
C LEU A 33 3.54 -13.43 2.74
N PHE A 34 4.26 -14.26 3.48
CA PHE A 34 3.75 -15.50 4.06
C PHE A 34 2.54 -15.24 4.97
N ASN A 35 2.63 -14.26 5.88
CA ASN A 35 1.51 -13.87 6.74
C ASN A 35 0.30 -13.39 5.92
N LYS A 36 0.53 -12.64 4.84
CA LYS A 36 -0.54 -12.14 3.97
C LYS A 36 -1.23 -13.26 3.20
N MET A 37 -0.48 -14.25 2.73
CA MET A 37 -1.00 -15.38 1.96
C MET A 37 -1.63 -16.46 2.85
N PHE A 38 -0.91 -16.95 3.84
CA PHE A 38 -1.27 -18.18 4.55
C PHE A 38 -1.96 -17.93 5.90
N ILE A 39 -1.55 -16.89 6.64
CA ILE A 39 -2.10 -16.63 7.98
C ILE A 39 -3.41 -15.84 7.92
N ARG A 40 -3.49 -14.82 7.05
CA ARG A 40 -4.62 -13.89 7.00
C ARG A 40 -5.78 -14.37 6.11
N ARG A 41 -5.54 -15.22 5.12
CA ARG A 41 -6.56 -15.58 4.11
C ARG A 41 -7.03 -17.04 4.20
N GLY A 42 -6.43 -17.85 5.06
CA GLY A 42 -6.71 -19.29 5.14
C GLY A 42 -6.15 -20.05 3.93
N GLN A 43 -5.94 -21.35 4.06
CA GLN A 43 -5.31 -22.21 3.03
C GLN A 43 -6.17 -22.47 1.78
N THR A 44 -7.24 -21.72 1.54
CA THR A 44 -8.13 -21.90 0.40
C THR A 44 -7.53 -21.30 -0.88
N ALA A 45 -7.99 -21.76 -2.06
CA ALA A 45 -7.61 -21.16 -3.33
C ALA A 45 -8.02 -19.67 -3.31
N VAL A 46 -7.03 -18.76 -3.31
CA VAL A 46 -7.30 -17.32 -3.27
C VAL A 46 -6.57 -16.61 -4.39
N SER A 47 -7.30 -15.79 -5.14
CA SER A 47 -6.72 -14.76 -6.00
C SER A 47 -6.34 -13.54 -5.16
N VAL A 48 -5.05 -13.22 -5.09
CA VAL A 48 -4.51 -12.17 -4.22
C VAL A 48 -3.80 -11.09 -4.99
N ILE A 49 -3.74 -9.89 -4.43
CA ILE A 49 -2.82 -8.83 -4.88
C ILE A 49 -1.66 -8.80 -3.88
N GLY A 50 -0.46 -9.09 -4.38
CA GLY A 50 0.78 -9.12 -3.62
C GLY A 50 1.56 -7.82 -3.80
N ASP A 51 1.54 -6.95 -2.79
CA ASP A 51 2.41 -5.77 -2.74
C ASP A 51 3.85 -6.22 -2.47
N MET A 52 4.57 -6.63 -3.51
CA MET A 52 5.87 -7.33 -3.38
C MET A 52 7.01 -6.37 -3.07
N THR A 53 6.92 -5.15 -3.61
CA THR A 53 7.95 -4.12 -3.47
C THR A 53 7.34 -2.88 -2.85
N ARG A 54 8.10 -2.24 -1.97
CA ARG A 54 7.67 -1.06 -1.24
C ARG A 54 8.72 0.04 -1.27
N ALA A 55 8.29 1.27 -1.44
CA ALA A 55 9.08 2.47 -1.13
C ALA A 55 8.34 3.34 -0.13
N THR A 56 9.04 4.30 0.45
CA THR A 56 8.47 5.26 1.39
C THR A 56 8.90 6.67 0.99
N LEU A 57 7.92 7.54 0.74
CA LEU A 57 8.08 8.97 0.59
C LEU A 57 7.86 9.61 1.97
N LEU A 58 8.92 10.21 2.51
CA LEU A 58 8.92 10.93 3.78
C LEU A 58 8.80 12.42 3.47
N VAL A 59 7.73 13.04 3.92
CA VAL A 59 7.48 14.47 3.73
C VAL A 59 7.83 15.19 5.03
N LYS A 60 8.50 16.35 4.95
CA LYS A 60 8.96 17.05 6.16
C LYS A 60 7.86 17.85 6.85
N ASN A 61 6.90 18.37 6.09
CA ASN A 61 5.82 19.21 6.63
C ASN A 61 4.43 18.64 6.34
N GLU A 62 3.48 18.91 7.24
CA GLU A 62 2.09 18.47 7.09
C GLU A 62 1.38 19.13 5.89
N LYS A 63 1.71 20.39 5.61
CA LYS A 63 1.13 21.14 4.48
C LYS A 63 1.38 20.41 3.16
N ASP A 64 2.63 20.03 2.90
CA ASP A 64 3.06 19.38 1.66
C ASP A 64 2.43 17.98 1.54
N LEU A 65 2.32 17.26 2.67
CA LEU A 65 1.60 15.99 2.73
C LEU A 65 0.13 16.17 2.32
N ARG A 66 -0.56 17.20 2.83
CA ARG A 66 -1.96 17.50 2.48
C ARG A 66 -2.10 17.87 1.00
N GLU A 67 -1.16 18.61 0.42
CA GLU A 67 -1.17 18.94 -1.01
C GLU A 67 -1.03 17.69 -1.89
N ILE A 68 -0.12 16.78 -1.52
CA ILE A 68 0.02 15.47 -2.18
C ILE A 68 -1.29 14.68 -2.11
N MET A 69 -1.92 14.61 -0.93
CA MET A 69 -3.19 13.91 -0.74
C MET A 69 -4.30 14.49 -1.63
N LEU A 70 -4.48 15.81 -1.58
CA LEU A 70 -5.50 16.50 -2.38
C LEU A 70 -5.29 16.28 -3.88
N ARG A 71 -4.03 16.24 -4.35
CA ARG A 71 -3.70 15.94 -5.74
C ARG A 71 -4.13 14.52 -6.12
N ILE A 72 -3.82 13.54 -5.28
CA ILE A 72 -4.22 12.14 -5.49
C ILE A 72 -5.75 12.03 -5.55
N GLU A 73 -6.46 12.59 -4.58
CA GLU A 73 -7.92 12.49 -4.48
C GLU A 73 -8.62 13.19 -5.66
N LYS A 74 -8.10 14.34 -6.09
CA LYS A 74 -8.65 15.10 -7.22
C LYS A 74 -8.48 14.37 -8.55
N LEU A 75 -7.33 13.76 -8.78
CA LEU A 75 -7.00 13.12 -10.07
C LEU A 75 -7.45 11.67 -10.14
N PHE A 76 -7.58 10.98 -9.01
CA PHE A 76 -7.90 9.55 -8.95
C PHE A 76 -9.02 9.28 -7.94
N PRO A 77 -10.23 9.83 -8.13
CA PRO A 77 -11.32 9.69 -7.17
C PRO A 77 -11.76 8.22 -6.94
N ARG A 78 -11.40 7.31 -7.85
CA ARG A 78 -11.81 5.90 -7.81
C ARG A 78 -10.99 5.00 -6.88
N ILE A 79 -9.87 5.49 -6.33
CA ILE A 79 -8.91 4.62 -5.62
C ILE A 79 -9.19 4.50 -4.11
N HIS A 80 -10.29 5.05 -3.62
CA HIS A 80 -10.70 4.83 -2.23
C HIS A 80 -11.15 3.38 -2.00
N ARG A 81 -10.79 2.83 -0.84
CA ARG A 81 -10.91 1.39 -0.49
C ARG A 81 -12.28 0.75 -0.78
N GLU A 82 -13.35 1.53 -0.79
CA GLU A 82 -14.71 1.02 -0.99
C GLU A 82 -15.05 0.81 -2.48
N GLN A 83 -14.37 1.50 -3.39
CA GLN A 83 -14.70 1.47 -4.82
C GLN A 83 -13.92 0.37 -5.57
N PHE A 84 -12.72 0.01 -5.10
CA PHE A 84 -11.90 -1.01 -5.75
C PHE A 84 -12.19 -2.43 -5.25
N GLN A 85 -12.57 -3.34 -6.16
CA GLN A 85 -12.83 -4.73 -5.84
C GLN A 85 -11.65 -5.63 -6.26
N GLY A 86 -11.14 -6.43 -5.31
CA GLY A 86 -10.05 -7.36 -5.59
C GLY A 86 -10.49 -8.61 -6.37
N PRO A 87 -9.54 -9.34 -6.98
CA PRO A 87 -9.84 -10.50 -7.84
C PRO A 87 -10.52 -11.65 -7.09
N ASN A 88 -10.35 -11.74 -5.77
CA ASN A 88 -11.07 -12.71 -4.94
C ASN A 88 -12.58 -12.45 -4.81
N LYS A 89 -13.06 -11.25 -5.16
CA LYS A 89 -14.48 -10.88 -5.11
C LYS A 89 -15.14 -10.94 -6.48
N ILE A 90 -14.45 -10.47 -7.52
CA ILE A 90 -15.02 -10.29 -8.86
C ILE A 90 -14.48 -11.30 -9.89
N GLY A 91 -13.49 -12.12 -9.53
CA GLY A 91 -12.80 -13.02 -10.44
C GLY A 91 -11.67 -12.33 -11.20
N VAL A 92 -10.73 -13.13 -11.71
CA VAL A 92 -9.50 -12.70 -12.40
C VAL A 92 -9.80 -11.89 -13.67
N VAL A 93 -10.73 -12.36 -14.51
CA VAL A 93 -11.05 -11.73 -15.80
C VAL A 93 -11.63 -10.34 -15.60
N LYS A 94 -12.71 -10.24 -14.81
CA LYS A 94 -13.35 -8.96 -14.51
C LYS A 94 -12.42 -8.00 -13.78
N PHE A 95 -11.53 -8.51 -12.93
CA PHE A 95 -10.49 -7.70 -12.30
C PHE A 95 -9.53 -7.06 -13.31
N LEU A 96 -9.07 -7.83 -14.31
CA LEU A 96 -8.20 -7.30 -15.36
C LEU A 96 -8.92 -6.27 -16.23
N GLU A 97 -10.19 -6.50 -16.55
CA GLU A 97 -11.05 -5.53 -17.26
C GLU A 97 -11.20 -4.22 -16.47
N GLU A 98 -11.54 -4.32 -15.17
CA GLU A 98 -11.68 -3.13 -14.31
C GLU A 98 -10.36 -2.35 -14.21
N VAL A 99 -9.21 -3.02 -14.08
CA VAL A 99 -7.90 -2.36 -14.01
C VAL A 99 -7.53 -1.71 -15.34
N ALA A 100 -7.86 -2.33 -16.48
CA ALA A 100 -7.57 -1.79 -17.80
C ALA A 100 -8.32 -0.48 -18.10
N GLU A 101 -9.46 -0.26 -17.45
CA GLU A 101 -10.28 0.96 -17.56
C GLU A 101 -9.89 2.06 -16.55
N MET A 102 -8.93 1.81 -15.66
CA MET A 102 -8.52 2.80 -14.65
C MET A 102 -7.62 3.89 -15.24
N ASP A 103 -7.75 5.09 -14.70
CA ASP A 103 -6.89 6.21 -15.06
C ASP A 103 -5.43 5.94 -14.71
N LYS A 104 -4.55 6.26 -15.65
CA LYS A 104 -3.10 6.20 -15.47
C LYS A 104 -2.57 7.50 -14.91
N VAL A 105 -1.47 7.43 -14.17
CA VAL A 105 -0.72 8.63 -13.79
C VAL A 105 -0.20 9.34 -15.05
N PRO A 106 -0.50 10.63 -15.25
CA PRO A 106 -0.14 11.35 -16.47
C PRO A 106 1.32 11.16 -16.89
N GLY A 107 1.54 10.79 -18.16
CA GLY A 107 2.87 10.55 -18.71
C GLY A 107 3.51 9.21 -18.30
N THR A 108 2.74 8.29 -17.70
CA THR A 108 3.23 6.98 -17.25
C THR A 108 2.24 5.85 -17.53
N GLU A 109 2.68 4.61 -17.33
CA GLU A 109 1.83 3.41 -17.36
C GLU A 109 1.30 3.02 -15.97
N ILE A 110 1.51 3.86 -14.96
CA ILE A 110 1.20 3.54 -13.56
C ILE A 110 -0.31 3.66 -13.33
N ILE A 111 -0.90 2.59 -12.81
CA ILE A 111 -2.32 2.52 -12.48
C ILE A 111 -2.47 2.48 -10.96
N LEU A 112 -3.06 3.53 -10.39
CA LEU A 112 -3.35 3.60 -8.95
C LEU A 112 -4.64 2.84 -8.69
N TYR A 113 -4.63 1.94 -7.71
CA TYR A 113 -5.82 1.13 -7.41
C TYR A 113 -6.29 1.25 -5.95
N ARG A 114 -5.44 1.78 -5.07
CA ARG A 114 -5.81 1.98 -3.68
C ARG A 114 -5.04 3.12 -3.03
N PHE A 115 -5.77 4.01 -2.37
CA PHE A 115 -5.22 4.97 -1.42
C PHE A 115 -5.96 4.86 -0.09
N LYS A 116 -5.22 4.73 1.01
CA LYS A 116 -5.81 4.61 2.35
C LYS A 116 -4.84 5.01 3.46
N PRO A 117 -5.37 5.41 4.63
CA PRO A 117 -4.58 5.47 5.85
C PRO A 117 -3.88 4.14 6.14
N ASN A 118 -2.62 4.22 6.57
CA ASN A 118 -1.85 3.05 7.00
C ASN A 118 -2.42 2.46 8.30
N SER A 119 -2.65 1.17 8.34
CA SER A 119 -3.24 0.50 9.50
C SER A 119 -2.31 0.40 10.71
N SER A 120 -1.01 0.66 10.56
CA SER A 120 -0.05 0.68 11.67
C SER A 120 -0.06 1.99 12.45
N GLN A 121 -0.62 3.07 11.88
CA GLN A 121 -0.82 4.29 12.63
C GLN A 121 -1.79 3.96 13.77
N LYS A 122 -1.27 3.93 15.01
CA LYS A 122 -2.12 3.87 16.19
C LYS A 122 -2.92 5.17 16.21
N GLU A 123 -4.10 5.16 16.82
CA GLU A 123 -4.71 6.38 17.38
C GLU A 123 -3.83 6.94 18.52
N ARG A 124 -2.51 7.03 18.32
CA ARG A 124 -1.66 7.82 19.19
C ARG A 124 -2.04 9.26 18.88
N MET A 125 -2.51 9.91 19.94
CA MET A 125 -3.05 11.27 19.96
C MET A 125 -4.53 11.32 19.58
N GLY A 126 -5.38 11.30 20.61
CA GLY A 126 -6.77 11.76 20.54
C GLY A 126 -6.91 13.26 20.22
N ASN A 127 -6.12 13.78 19.28
CA ASN A 127 -6.04 15.18 18.86
C ASN A 127 -5.76 15.39 17.36
N THR A 128 -5.39 14.40 16.56
CA THR A 128 -5.27 14.57 15.09
C THR A 128 -6.47 13.92 14.40
N LYS A 129 -7.42 14.75 13.95
CA LYS A 129 -8.59 14.30 13.18
C LYS A 129 -8.21 13.69 11.82
N ASP A 130 -7.00 13.97 11.32
CA ASP A 130 -6.56 13.59 9.99
C ASP A 130 -5.36 12.61 10.05
N PRO A 131 -5.38 11.53 9.25
CA PRO A 131 -4.27 10.59 9.16
C PRO A 131 -3.02 11.26 8.57
N LEU A 132 -1.83 10.90 9.08
CA LEU A 132 -0.53 11.45 8.64
C LEU A 132 0.37 10.43 7.94
N TYR A 133 -0.18 9.23 7.71
CA TYR A 133 0.54 8.14 7.07
C TYR A 133 -0.39 7.27 6.24
N PHE A 134 -0.04 7.08 4.97
CA PHE A 134 -0.87 6.46 3.95
C PHE A 134 -0.13 5.35 3.20
N ASN A 135 -0.91 4.43 2.66
CA ASN A 135 -0.46 3.50 1.61
C ASN A 135 -1.16 3.86 0.31
N LEU A 136 -0.35 4.10 -0.72
CA LEU A 136 -0.75 4.18 -2.11
C LEU A 136 -0.28 2.91 -2.82
N ASN A 137 -1.22 2.09 -3.28
CA ASN A 137 -0.92 0.87 -4.02
C ASN A 137 -1.19 1.05 -5.51
N PHE A 138 -0.30 0.49 -6.32
CA PHE A 138 -0.33 0.68 -7.76
C PHE A 138 0.19 -0.53 -8.54
N PHE A 139 -0.16 -0.58 -9.82
CA PHE A 139 0.43 -1.42 -10.85
C PHE A 139 1.29 -0.58 -11.78
N ASP A 140 2.26 -1.19 -12.44
CA ASP A 140 3.02 -0.58 -13.54
C ASP A 140 2.63 -1.32 -14.82
N GLY A 141 1.75 -0.72 -15.62
CA GLY A 141 1.06 -1.38 -16.72
C GLY A 141 -0.01 -2.38 -16.27
N ILE A 142 -0.33 -3.32 -17.17
CA ILE A 142 -1.31 -4.39 -16.90
C ILE A 142 -0.75 -5.31 -15.80
N PRO A 143 -1.53 -5.62 -14.75
CA PRO A 143 -1.07 -6.46 -13.65
C PRO A 143 -0.54 -7.81 -14.12
N GLU A 144 0.69 -8.14 -13.74
CA GLU A 144 1.25 -9.46 -14.01
C GLU A 144 0.51 -10.53 -13.20
N TYR A 145 -0.06 -11.51 -13.89
CA TYR A 145 -0.73 -12.66 -13.30
C TYR A 145 0.24 -13.83 -13.14
N HIS A 146 0.37 -14.31 -11.91
CA HIS A 146 1.19 -15.45 -11.53
C HIS A 146 0.31 -16.51 -10.88
N ARG A 147 0.50 -17.78 -11.24
CA ARG A 147 -0.21 -18.90 -10.62
C ARG A 147 0.76 -19.91 -10.05
N VAL A 148 0.62 -20.19 -8.76
CA VAL A 148 1.41 -21.21 -8.04
C VAL A 148 0.45 -22.17 -7.37
N GLY A 149 0.34 -23.38 -7.92
CA GLY A 149 -0.66 -24.37 -7.51
C GLY A 149 -2.09 -23.84 -7.69
N THR A 150 -2.82 -23.75 -6.57
CA THR A 150 -4.20 -23.22 -6.51
C THR A 150 -4.26 -21.73 -6.17
N THR A 151 -3.12 -21.08 -5.96
CA THR A 151 -3.05 -19.67 -5.62
C THR A 151 -2.77 -18.84 -6.87
N GLU A 152 -3.54 -17.78 -7.04
CA GLU A 152 -3.37 -16.80 -8.11
C GLU A 152 -2.92 -15.47 -7.51
N MET A 153 -1.94 -14.82 -8.10
CA MET A 153 -1.34 -13.61 -7.56
C MET A 153 -1.12 -12.58 -8.64
N PHE A 154 -1.53 -11.34 -8.34
CA PHE A 154 -1.14 -10.17 -9.10
C PHE A 154 -0.05 -9.40 -8.37
N VAL A 155 1.05 -9.09 -9.06
CA VAL A 155 2.15 -8.31 -8.49
C VAL A 155 1.77 -6.84 -8.48
N ALA A 156 1.89 -6.22 -7.31
CA ALA A 156 1.64 -4.81 -7.10
C ALA A 156 2.80 -4.15 -6.35
N PHE A 157 2.80 -2.83 -6.38
CA PHE A 157 3.72 -1.97 -5.64
C PHE A 157 2.98 -1.20 -4.55
N GLU A 158 3.71 -0.85 -3.50
CA GLU A 158 3.21 0.00 -2.41
C GLU A 158 4.15 1.19 -2.21
N LEU A 159 3.66 2.39 -2.45
CA LEU A 159 4.29 3.62 -1.99
C LEU A 159 3.65 4.03 -0.67
N GLN A 160 4.45 4.08 0.38
CA GLN A 160 4.04 4.64 1.65
C GLN A 160 4.32 6.15 1.63
N ILE A 161 3.37 6.96 2.06
CA ILE A 161 3.49 8.42 2.05
C ILE A 161 3.14 8.91 3.45
N GLY A 162 4.02 9.68 4.10
CA GLY A 162 3.70 10.23 5.40
C GLY A 162 4.70 11.24 5.91
N LEU A 163 4.33 11.89 7.01
CA LEU A 163 5.21 12.82 7.71
C LEU A 163 6.41 12.06 8.27
N GLU A 164 7.62 12.57 8.04
CA GLU A 164 8.86 11.90 8.42
C GLU A 164 8.87 11.48 9.91
N ALA A 165 8.48 12.39 10.80
CA ALA A 165 8.40 12.14 12.24
C ALA A 165 7.46 10.97 12.59
N GLU A 166 6.30 10.90 11.93
CA GLU A 166 5.31 9.84 12.17
C GLU A 166 5.79 8.48 11.65
N VAL A 167 6.35 8.47 10.45
CA VAL A 167 6.84 7.21 9.86
C VAL A 167 8.00 6.64 10.68
N ASN A 168 8.90 7.49 11.15
CA ASN A 168 10.02 7.08 12.01
C ASN A 168 9.53 6.59 13.38
N GLY A 169 8.59 7.30 14.02
CA GLY A 169 8.01 6.90 15.31
C GLY A 169 7.26 5.55 15.27
N LEU A 170 6.64 5.20 14.13
CA LEU A 170 5.93 3.93 13.97
C LEU A 170 6.85 2.71 13.83
N ARG A 171 8.11 2.89 13.43
CA ARG A 171 9.05 1.78 13.27
C ARG A 171 9.40 1.10 14.59
N GLU A 172 9.43 1.87 15.67
CA GLU A 172 9.74 1.36 17.01
C GLU A 172 8.63 0.46 17.56
N ASP A 173 7.38 0.70 17.16
CA ASP A 173 6.19 -0.02 17.64
C ASP A 173 5.72 -1.18 16.72
N HIS A 174 6.41 -1.40 15.59
CA HIS A 174 5.94 -2.29 14.52
C HIS A 174 5.88 -3.77 14.93
N LEU A 175 6.83 -4.24 15.74
CA LEU A 175 6.92 -5.63 16.18
C LEU A 175 5.72 -6.04 17.04
N ALA A 176 5.40 -5.25 18.07
CA ALA A 176 4.26 -5.51 18.95
C ALA A 176 2.92 -5.45 18.19
N TYR A 177 2.81 -4.56 17.20
CA TYR A 177 1.63 -4.46 16.34
C TYR A 177 1.40 -5.71 15.48
N GLU A 178 2.43 -6.15 14.75
CA GLU A 178 2.29 -7.33 13.88
C GLU A 178 2.05 -8.60 14.71
N GLU A 179 2.70 -8.72 15.87
CA GLU A 179 2.45 -9.82 16.81
C GLU A 179 0.99 -9.87 17.26
N GLY A 180 0.43 -8.75 17.73
CA GLY A 180 -0.98 -8.67 18.15
C GLY A 180 -1.95 -9.04 17.03
N ARG A 181 -1.65 -8.67 15.78
CA ARG A 181 -2.46 -9.06 14.61
C ARG A 181 -2.38 -10.55 14.28
N ILE A 182 -1.19 -11.14 14.36
CA ILE A 182 -1.01 -12.58 14.11
C ILE A 182 -1.79 -13.37 15.17
N LEU A 183 -1.65 -13.02 16.45
CA LEU A 183 -2.38 -13.67 17.55
C LEU A 183 -3.90 -13.50 17.45
N LYS A 184 -4.39 -12.40 16.86
CA LYS A 184 -5.82 -12.23 16.56
C LYS A 184 -6.29 -13.12 15.41
N ALA A 185 -5.49 -13.25 14.36
CA ALA A 185 -5.82 -14.05 13.18
C ALA A 185 -5.68 -15.57 13.44
N GLN A 186 -4.81 -15.96 14.37
CA GLN A 186 -4.57 -17.36 14.76
C GLN A 186 -4.65 -17.49 16.28
N PRO A 187 -5.87 -17.52 16.85
CA PRO A 187 -6.06 -17.56 18.31
C PRO A 187 -5.37 -18.74 18.99
N LEU A 188 -5.19 -19.86 18.28
CA LEU A 188 -4.49 -21.05 18.78
C LEU A 188 -3.03 -20.78 19.13
N LEU A 189 -2.37 -19.81 18.48
CA LEU A 189 -0.99 -19.42 18.80
C LEU A 189 -0.88 -18.71 20.16
N LYS A 190 -1.98 -18.20 20.72
CA LYS A 190 -1.99 -17.58 22.06
C LYS A 190 -1.70 -18.58 23.17
N ALA A 191 -1.99 -19.85 22.97
CA ALA A 191 -1.76 -20.90 23.97
C ALA A 191 -0.29 -21.36 24.06
N PHE A 192 0.56 -20.95 23.11
CA PHE A 192 1.97 -21.31 23.03
C PHE A 192 2.90 -20.15 23.39
N LYS A 193 2.34 -19.09 23.96
CA LYS A 193 3.05 -17.88 24.39
C LYS A 193 3.02 -17.78 25.90
#